data_AF-A0A4U1AML4-F1
#
_entry.id   AF-A0A4U1AML4-F1
#
_cell.length_a   1.000
_cell.length_b   1.000
_cell.length_c   1.000
_cell.angle_alpha   90.00
_cell.angle_beta   90.00
_cell.angle_gamma   90.00
#
_symmetry.space_group_name_H-M   'P 1'
#
loop_
_entity.id
_entity.type
_entity.pdbx_description
1 polymer ?
#
loop_
_entity_poly.entity_id
_entity_poly.type
_entity_poly.pdbx_seq_one_letter_code
_entity_poly.pdbx_strand_id
1 'polypeptide(L)'
;MVRDYRHEQVFDHYLREEFLVDQMEQLESSGELVESVQIYWLSMSRVMELALLCAGNYADFGQIREAGDLMVNPRHTEVHIDGTWEPVRVKRYERMTEQFTDHAPAGTNVGEWLRDHTHLVHVKDPLIPDLYDMLKGADMLSDSYISSVYSRMQKISHTMTCIMQGQIMDPNYPLSGVIPEEKECVEANLCRYNRKKFHQIGMDIDWLLNDEYYCSSFLKSEVR
;
A
#
# COMPACT_ATOMS: atom_id res chain seq x y z
N MET A 1 24.77 29.93 -11.30
CA MET A 1 24.05 29.85 -10.01
C MET A 1 23.21 28.58 -10.06
N VAL A 2 23.74 27.47 -9.54
CA VAL A 2 23.11 26.15 -9.61
C VAL A 2 21.96 26.15 -8.60
N ARG A 3 20.72 25.94 -9.08
CA ARG A 3 19.58 25.72 -8.19
C ARG A 3 19.74 24.34 -7.57
N ASP A 4 20.09 24.32 -6.29
CA ASP A 4 20.07 23.16 -5.42
C ASP A 4 18.60 22.75 -5.21
N TYR A 5 18.10 21.82 -6.04
CA TYR A 5 16.82 21.15 -5.81
C TYR A 5 17.03 20.07 -4.76
N ARG A 6 17.13 20.48 -3.49
CA ARG A 6 16.86 19.55 -2.40
C ARG A 6 15.38 19.22 -2.49
N HIS A 7 15.09 17.99 -2.93
CA HIS A 7 13.78 17.40 -2.79
C HIS A 7 13.43 17.38 -1.30
N GLU A 8 12.70 18.38 -0.83
CA GLU A 8 11.99 18.29 0.43
C GLU A 8 10.94 17.19 0.26
N GLN A 9 11.22 16.00 0.79
CA GLN A 9 10.17 15.04 1.13
C GLN A 9 9.30 15.73 2.20
N VAL A 10 8.31 16.49 1.76
CA VAL A 10 7.27 17.01 2.64
C VAL A 10 6.35 15.83 2.93
N PHE A 11 6.34 15.39 4.19
CA PHE A 11 5.41 14.39 4.65
C PHE A 11 3.98 14.95 4.54
N ASP A 12 3.17 14.35 3.66
CA ASP A 12 1.79 14.78 3.46
C ASP A 12 0.89 14.11 4.51
N HIS A 13 0.56 14.86 5.56
CA HIS A 13 -0.29 14.36 6.65
C HIS A 13 -1.73 14.03 6.23
N TYR A 14 -2.16 14.44 5.03
CA TYR A 14 -3.50 14.13 4.49
C TYR A 14 -3.50 12.84 3.66
N LEU A 15 -2.33 12.36 3.23
CA LEU A 15 -2.19 11.13 2.48
C LEU A 15 -2.12 9.93 3.44
N ARG A 16 -3.23 9.22 3.61
CA ARG A 16 -3.39 8.06 4.51
C ARG A 16 -4.20 6.96 3.84
N GLU A 17 -4.21 5.76 4.45
CA GLU A 17 -4.97 4.60 3.97
C GLU A 17 -6.45 4.94 3.69
N GLU A 18 -7.12 5.64 4.61
CA GLU A 18 -8.53 6.02 4.50
C GLU A 18 -8.81 6.82 3.21
N PHE A 19 -8.03 7.88 2.98
CA PHE A 19 -8.17 8.69 1.78
C PHE A 19 -7.92 7.87 0.50
N LEU A 20 -6.91 6.99 0.50
CA LEU A 20 -6.57 6.18 -0.65
C LEU A 20 -7.67 5.15 -0.96
N VAL A 21 -8.24 4.53 0.07
CA VAL A 21 -9.39 3.62 -0.04
C VAL A 21 -10.59 4.37 -0.59
N ASP A 22 -10.90 5.56 -0.06
CA ASP A 22 -12.01 6.39 -0.56
C ASP A 22 -11.85 6.72 -2.05
N GLN A 23 -10.63 7.05 -2.50
CA GLN A 23 -10.37 7.32 -3.91
C GLN A 23 -10.49 6.07 -4.79
N MET A 24 -10.05 4.92 -4.30
CA MET A 24 -10.20 3.65 -5.01
C MET A 24 -11.67 3.26 -5.14
N GLU A 25 -12.43 3.28 -4.04
CA GLU A 25 -13.85 2.90 -4.03
C GLU A 25 -14.71 3.88 -4.87
N GLN A 26 -14.36 5.17 -4.91
CA GLN A 26 -14.98 6.14 -5.81
C GLN A 26 -14.75 5.80 -7.29
N LEU A 27 -13.54 5.39 -7.67
CA LEU A 27 -13.24 4.98 -9.03
C LEU A 27 -13.96 3.68 -9.40
N GLU A 28 -13.98 2.69 -8.51
CA GLU A 28 -14.73 1.44 -8.73
C GLU A 28 -16.22 1.69 -8.91
N SER A 29 -16.81 2.53 -8.06
CA SER A 29 -18.23 2.89 -8.14
C SER A 29 -18.59 3.71 -9.39
N SER A 30 -17.60 4.38 -9.99
CA SER A 30 -17.79 5.16 -11.22
C SER A 30 -17.31 4.44 -12.47
N GLY A 31 -16.76 3.23 -12.38
CA GLY A 31 -16.17 2.51 -13.51
C GLY A 31 -17.13 2.28 -14.67
N GLU A 32 -18.43 2.08 -14.38
CA GLU A 32 -19.48 1.96 -15.40
C GLU A 32 -19.80 3.28 -16.13
N LEU A 33 -19.42 4.40 -15.54
CA LEU A 33 -19.67 5.76 -16.06
C LEU A 33 -18.46 6.33 -16.81
N VAL A 34 -17.28 5.71 -16.73
CA VAL A 34 -16.10 6.17 -17.46
C VAL A 34 -16.18 5.68 -18.89
N GLU A 35 -16.43 6.60 -19.83
CA GLU A 35 -16.54 6.28 -21.26
C GLU A 35 -15.24 5.70 -21.86
N SER A 36 -14.08 5.93 -21.24
CA SER A 36 -12.77 5.42 -21.66
C SER A 36 -12.13 4.50 -20.61
N VAL A 37 -12.01 3.22 -20.97
CA VAL A 37 -11.30 2.20 -20.16
C VAL A 37 -9.84 2.59 -19.90
N GLN A 38 -9.19 3.28 -20.85
CA GLN A 38 -7.83 3.79 -20.67
C GLN A 38 -7.76 4.82 -19.52
N ILE A 39 -8.69 5.78 -19.50
CA ILE A 39 -8.74 6.81 -18.45
C ILE A 39 -9.00 6.19 -17.09
N TYR A 40 -9.87 5.18 -17.01
CA TYR A 40 -10.12 4.44 -15.78
C TYR A 40 -8.84 3.81 -15.23
N TRP A 41 -8.11 3.03 -16.04
CA TRP A 41 -6.89 2.36 -15.57
C TRP A 41 -5.73 3.32 -15.26
N LEU A 42 -5.63 4.43 -15.98
CA LEU A 42 -4.69 5.50 -15.62
C LEU A 42 -5.08 6.16 -14.29
N SER A 43 -6.37 6.33 -14.03
CA SER A 43 -6.85 6.89 -12.75
C SER A 43 -6.57 5.94 -11.58
N MET A 44 -6.81 4.63 -11.74
CA MET A 44 -6.41 3.61 -10.75
C MET A 44 -4.89 3.59 -10.56
N SER A 45 -4.12 3.76 -11.64
CA SER A 45 -2.66 3.88 -11.57
C SER A 45 -2.23 5.11 -10.75
N ARG A 46 -2.96 6.23 -10.81
CA ARG A 46 -2.68 7.41 -9.95
C ARG A 46 -2.90 7.10 -8.47
N VAL A 47 -3.94 6.34 -8.13
CA VAL A 47 -4.17 5.89 -6.73
C VAL A 47 -3.00 5.00 -6.28
N MET A 48 -2.55 4.06 -7.11
CA MET A 48 -1.35 3.25 -6.84
C MET A 48 -0.09 4.10 -6.64
N GLU A 49 0.15 5.12 -7.48
CA GLU A 49 1.31 6.01 -7.29
C GLU A 49 1.27 6.76 -5.95
N LEU A 50 0.08 7.19 -5.51
CA LEU A 50 -0.10 7.81 -4.20
C LEU A 50 0.07 6.80 -3.05
N ALA A 51 -0.43 5.58 -3.21
CA ALA A 51 -0.29 4.53 -2.20
C ALA A 51 1.18 4.13 -2.00
N LEU A 52 1.94 3.95 -3.08
CA LEU A 52 3.38 3.69 -3.02
C LEU A 52 4.13 4.85 -2.35
N LEU A 53 3.80 6.10 -2.69
CA LEU A 53 4.39 7.27 -2.04
C LEU A 53 4.11 7.30 -0.54
N CYS A 54 2.87 7.00 -0.15
CA CYS A 54 2.43 6.96 1.25
C CYS A 54 3.22 5.88 2.03
N ALA A 55 3.20 4.63 1.56
CA ALA A 55 3.89 3.52 2.21
C ALA A 55 5.42 3.71 2.21
N GLY A 56 6.00 4.24 1.13
CA GLY A 56 7.43 4.57 1.06
C GLY A 56 7.82 5.64 2.07
N ASN A 57 7.01 6.69 2.24
CA ASN A 57 7.24 7.69 3.27
C ASN A 57 7.10 7.09 4.67
N TYR A 58 6.04 6.30 4.94
CA TYR A 58 5.90 5.62 6.23
C TYR A 58 7.11 4.74 6.54
N ALA A 59 7.60 3.96 5.56
CA ALA A 59 8.81 3.18 5.71
C ALA A 59 10.02 4.07 6.01
N ASP A 60 10.28 5.10 5.19
CA ASP A 60 11.41 6.02 5.36
C ASP A 60 11.42 6.72 6.74
N PHE A 61 10.25 7.03 7.29
CA PHE A 61 10.09 7.64 8.63
C PHE A 61 9.89 6.61 9.76
N GLY A 62 10.15 5.33 9.51
CA GLY A 62 10.05 4.26 10.51
C GLY A 62 8.66 4.04 11.10
N GLN A 63 7.61 4.51 10.42
CA GLN A 63 6.20 4.24 10.71
C GLN A 63 5.83 2.85 10.14
N ILE A 64 6.51 1.83 10.68
CA ILE A 64 6.47 0.47 10.14
C ILE A 64 5.06 -0.12 10.18
N ARG A 65 4.28 0.18 11.22
CA ARG A 65 2.91 -0.29 11.34
C ARG A 65 2.06 0.25 10.20
N GLU A 66 2.12 1.57 9.98
CA GLU A 66 1.36 2.27 8.94
C GLU A 66 1.81 1.83 7.52
N ALA A 67 3.10 1.58 7.30
CA ALA A 67 3.59 0.98 6.06
C ALA A 67 3.08 -0.47 5.90
N GLY A 68 3.08 -1.24 6.99
CA GLY A 68 2.57 -2.62 7.03
C GLY A 68 1.07 -2.68 6.77
N ASP A 69 0.31 -1.71 7.23
CA ASP A 69 -1.13 -1.58 6.97
C ASP A 69 -1.46 -1.45 5.48
N LEU A 70 -0.61 -0.76 4.72
CA LEU A 70 -0.77 -0.64 3.27
C LEU A 70 -0.24 -1.86 2.50
N MET A 71 0.80 -2.53 3.01
CA MET A 71 1.58 -3.53 2.28
C MET A 71 1.27 -4.99 2.63
N VAL A 72 0.88 -5.27 3.87
CA VAL A 72 0.89 -6.64 4.45
C VAL A 72 -0.36 -6.94 5.28
N ASN A 73 -0.87 -6.00 6.07
CA ASN A 73 -1.99 -6.26 6.95
C ASN A 73 -3.31 -6.13 6.16
N PRO A 74 -4.16 -7.16 6.17
CA PRO A 74 -5.45 -7.08 5.51
C PRO A 74 -6.32 -5.94 6.06
N ARG A 75 -7.10 -5.35 5.17
CA ARG A 75 -8.04 -4.27 5.51
C ARG A 75 -9.19 -4.73 6.38
N HIS A 76 -9.64 -5.96 6.14
CA HIS A 76 -10.73 -6.57 6.85
C HIS A 76 -10.46 -8.06 7.02
N THR A 77 -10.43 -8.51 8.28
CA THR A 77 -10.33 -9.92 8.64
C THR A 77 -11.52 -10.30 9.50
N GLU A 78 -12.08 -11.46 9.20
CA GLU A 78 -13.16 -12.10 9.94
C GLU A 78 -12.67 -13.41 10.56
N VAL A 79 -13.10 -13.68 11.78
CA VAL A 79 -12.91 -14.96 12.46
C VAL A 79 -14.26 -15.65 12.53
N HIS A 80 -14.35 -16.80 11.92
CA HIS A 80 -15.51 -17.66 12.05
C HIS A 80 -15.25 -18.66 13.17
N ILE A 81 -16.23 -18.81 14.05
CA ILE A 81 -16.17 -19.73 15.17
C ILE A 81 -17.06 -20.93 14.84
N ASP A 82 -16.54 -22.13 15.06
CA ASP A 82 -17.28 -23.37 14.81
C ASP A 82 -18.63 -23.37 15.56
N GLY A 83 -19.69 -23.72 14.84
CA GLY A 83 -21.06 -23.72 15.38
C GLY A 83 -21.70 -22.34 15.51
N THR A 84 -21.01 -21.26 15.15
CA THR A 84 -21.56 -19.89 15.09
C THR A 84 -21.78 -19.48 13.64
N TRP A 85 -22.93 -18.89 13.34
CA TRP A 85 -23.27 -18.45 11.98
C TRP A 85 -22.62 -17.12 11.60
N GLU A 86 -22.57 -16.17 12.52
CA GLU A 86 -22.04 -14.84 12.25
C GLU A 86 -20.54 -14.78 12.55
N PRO A 87 -19.70 -14.37 11.59
CA PRO A 87 -18.29 -14.15 11.84
C PRO A 87 -18.07 -12.96 12.77
N VAL A 88 -16.98 -13.02 13.53
CA VAL A 88 -16.52 -11.92 14.38
C VAL A 88 -15.48 -11.12 13.59
N ARG A 89 -15.78 -9.84 13.34
CA ARG A 89 -14.84 -8.92 12.71
C ARG A 89 -13.67 -8.63 13.65
N VAL A 90 -12.45 -8.84 13.17
CA VAL A 90 -11.22 -8.55 13.91
C VAL A 90 -10.91 -7.06 13.85
N LYS A 91 -10.61 -6.47 15.00
CA LYS A 91 -10.03 -5.14 15.10
C LYS A 91 -8.51 -5.25 14.95
N ARG A 92 -7.94 -4.56 13.95
CA ARG A 92 -6.54 -4.72 13.50
C ARG A 92 -5.49 -4.45 14.59
N TYR A 93 -5.79 -3.61 15.58
CA TYR A 93 -4.82 -3.16 16.59
C TYR A 93 -5.07 -3.68 18.01
N GLU A 94 -6.06 -4.55 18.20
CA GLU A 94 -6.32 -5.18 19.51
C GLU A 94 -5.78 -6.61 19.49
N ARG A 95 -5.31 -7.12 20.64
CA ARG A 95 -4.82 -8.50 20.69
C ARG A 95 -5.97 -9.48 20.48
N MET A 96 -5.72 -10.50 19.66
CA MET A 96 -6.74 -11.51 19.36
C MET A 96 -7.21 -12.24 20.63
N THR A 97 -6.33 -12.51 21.58
CA THR A 97 -6.73 -13.11 22.87
C THR A 97 -7.68 -12.21 23.68
N GLU A 98 -7.51 -10.89 23.62
CA GLU A 98 -8.37 -9.94 24.32
C GLU A 98 -9.75 -9.85 23.63
N GLN A 99 -9.76 -9.78 22.29
CA GLN A 99 -10.99 -9.71 21.50
C GLN A 99 -11.89 -10.95 21.63
N PHE A 100 -11.29 -12.12 21.89
CA PHE A 100 -12.02 -13.40 21.92
C PHE A 100 -12.15 -14.00 23.32
N THR A 101 -11.80 -13.25 24.37
CA THR A 101 -11.92 -13.73 25.76
C THR A 101 -13.35 -14.13 26.11
N ASP A 102 -14.36 -13.35 25.68
CA ASP A 102 -15.77 -13.61 25.99
C ASP A 102 -16.41 -14.69 25.08
N HIS A 103 -15.73 -15.06 24.00
CA HIS A 103 -16.17 -16.11 23.08
C HIS A 103 -15.65 -17.49 23.50
N ALA A 104 -14.47 -17.54 24.11
CA ALA A 104 -13.87 -18.78 24.58
C ALA A 104 -14.57 -19.30 25.84
N PRO A 105 -14.75 -20.62 26.00
CA PRO A 105 -15.31 -21.18 27.23
C PRO A 105 -14.48 -20.80 28.46
N ALA A 106 -15.15 -20.51 29.58
CA ALA A 106 -14.49 -20.08 30.80
C ALA A 106 -13.42 -21.09 31.28
N GLY A 107 -12.24 -20.58 31.64
CA GLY A 107 -11.12 -21.40 32.11
C GLY A 107 -10.28 -22.06 31.00
N THR A 108 -10.58 -21.80 29.73
CA THR A 108 -9.74 -22.25 28.62
C THR A 108 -8.61 -21.27 28.30
N ASN A 109 -7.55 -21.77 27.68
CA ASN A 109 -6.56 -20.91 27.04
C ASN A 109 -7.13 -20.38 25.72
N VAL A 110 -7.40 -19.07 25.63
CA VAL A 110 -8.01 -18.43 24.46
C VAL A 110 -7.20 -18.69 23.18
N GLY A 111 -5.87 -18.72 23.25
CA GLY A 111 -5.01 -18.96 22.09
C GLY A 111 -5.13 -20.38 21.54
N GLU A 112 -5.17 -21.39 22.42
CA GLU A 112 -5.40 -22.78 22.01
C GLU A 112 -6.82 -22.97 21.48
N TRP A 113 -7.81 -22.37 22.14
CA TRP A 113 -9.20 -22.43 21.69
C TRP A 113 -9.39 -21.83 20.30
N LEU A 114 -8.83 -20.63 20.05
CA LEU A 114 -8.83 -19.98 18.73
C LEU A 114 -8.24 -20.88 17.65
N ARG A 115 -7.08 -21.49 17.93
CA ARG A 115 -6.41 -22.39 16.96
C ARG A 115 -7.28 -23.58 16.58
N ASP A 116 -8.03 -24.12 17.55
CA ASP A 116 -8.71 -25.41 17.39
C ASP A 116 -10.18 -25.29 16.97
N HIS A 117 -10.80 -24.10 17.10
CA HIS A 117 -12.25 -23.90 16.89
C HIS A 117 -12.61 -22.71 15.99
N THR A 118 -11.61 -22.13 15.31
CA THR A 118 -11.87 -20.98 14.43
C THR A 118 -11.13 -21.06 13.11
N HIS A 119 -11.69 -20.38 12.09
CA HIS A 119 -11.01 -20.12 10.83
C HIS A 119 -10.99 -18.62 10.53
N LEU A 120 -9.83 -18.16 10.07
CA LEU A 120 -9.59 -16.78 9.66
C LEU A 120 -9.86 -16.61 8.17
N VAL A 121 -10.60 -15.55 7.83
CA VAL A 121 -10.89 -15.16 6.45
C VAL A 121 -10.48 -13.70 6.25
N HIS A 122 -9.67 -13.45 5.24
CA HIS A 122 -9.35 -12.09 4.81
C HIS A 122 -10.39 -11.65 3.78
N VAL A 123 -11.21 -10.68 4.17
CA VAL A 123 -12.33 -10.18 3.35
C VAL A 123 -11.88 -9.03 2.44
N LYS A 124 -10.97 -8.19 2.93
CA LYS A 124 -10.30 -7.16 2.12
C LYS A 124 -8.80 -7.27 2.33
N ASP A 125 -8.06 -7.48 1.24
CA ASP A 125 -6.59 -7.58 1.24
C ASP A 125 -5.90 -6.25 1.57
N PRO A 126 -4.59 -6.23 1.86
CA PRO A 126 -3.85 -4.99 2.04
C PRO A 126 -3.93 -4.13 0.77
N LEU A 127 -4.01 -2.81 0.93
CA LEU A 127 -4.41 -1.91 -0.16
C LEU A 127 -3.47 -1.98 -1.38
N ILE A 128 -2.16 -1.96 -1.16
CA ILE A 128 -1.18 -1.93 -2.27
C ILE A 128 -1.15 -3.26 -3.03
N PRO A 129 -1.07 -4.44 -2.38
CA PRO A 129 -1.24 -5.73 -3.06
C PRO A 129 -2.54 -5.83 -3.86
N ASP A 130 -3.67 -5.45 -3.28
CA ASP A 130 -4.98 -5.50 -3.94
C ASP A 130 -5.01 -4.62 -5.21
N LEU A 131 -4.59 -3.35 -5.09
CA LEU A 131 -4.43 -2.46 -6.24
C LEU A 131 -3.47 -3.02 -7.30
N TYR A 132 -2.36 -3.64 -6.88
CA TYR A 132 -1.39 -4.20 -7.81
C TYR A 132 -1.99 -5.35 -8.62
N ASP A 133 -2.72 -6.25 -7.97
CA ASP A 133 -3.36 -7.38 -8.64
C ASP A 133 -4.46 -6.92 -9.60
N MET A 134 -5.25 -5.90 -9.22
CA MET A 134 -6.20 -5.25 -10.13
C MET A 134 -5.51 -4.65 -11.37
N LEU A 135 -4.46 -3.84 -11.18
CA LEU A 135 -3.72 -3.20 -12.28
C LEU A 135 -3.03 -4.23 -13.19
N LYS A 136 -2.46 -5.28 -12.59
CA LYS A 136 -1.82 -6.37 -13.34
C LYS A 136 -2.83 -7.20 -14.14
N GLY A 137 -4.03 -7.41 -13.61
CA GLY A 137 -5.12 -8.14 -14.25
C GLY A 137 -5.80 -7.38 -15.39
N ALA A 138 -5.68 -6.05 -15.44
CA ALA A 138 -6.32 -5.18 -16.42
C ALA A 138 -5.89 -5.41 -17.88
N ASP A 139 -4.74 -6.05 -18.12
CA ASP A 139 -4.06 -6.25 -19.41
C ASP A 139 -3.84 -4.98 -20.27
N MET A 140 -4.23 -3.80 -19.80
CA MET A 140 -4.11 -2.52 -20.51
C MET A 140 -2.81 -1.77 -20.22
N LEU A 141 -2.20 -2.01 -19.06
CA LEU A 141 -1.05 -1.25 -18.58
C LEU A 141 0.26 -1.82 -19.12
N SER A 142 1.23 -0.94 -19.36
CA SER A 142 2.52 -1.36 -19.90
C SER A 142 3.28 -2.23 -18.91
N ASP A 143 3.93 -3.29 -19.41
CA ASP A 143 4.69 -4.23 -18.58
C ASP A 143 5.81 -3.52 -17.82
N SER A 144 6.38 -2.46 -18.40
CA SER A 144 7.40 -1.62 -17.78
C SER A 144 6.85 -0.84 -16.59
N TYR A 145 5.61 -0.34 -16.67
CA TYR A 145 4.93 0.32 -15.57
C TYR A 145 4.64 -0.65 -14.42
N ILE A 146 3.99 -1.79 -14.73
CA ILE A 146 3.65 -2.82 -13.73
C ILE A 146 4.91 -3.37 -13.05
N SER A 147 5.97 -3.66 -13.82
CA SER A 147 7.26 -4.09 -13.26
C SER A 147 7.87 -3.04 -12.34
N SER A 148 7.73 -1.75 -12.68
CA SER A 148 8.20 -0.66 -11.83
C SER A 148 7.38 -0.48 -10.55
N VAL A 149 6.08 -0.77 -10.58
CA VAL A 149 5.24 -0.82 -9.37
C VAL A 149 5.73 -1.94 -8.45
N TYR A 150 5.88 -3.15 -8.98
CA TYR A 150 6.33 -4.31 -8.21
C TYR A 150 7.73 -4.10 -7.58
N SER A 151 8.68 -3.56 -8.35
CA SER A 151 10.02 -3.24 -7.83
C SER A 151 9.98 -2.23 -6.67
N ARG A 152 9.05 -1.27 -6.71
CA ARG A 152 8.87 -0.31 -5.62
C ARG A 152 8.20 -0.93 -4.39
N MET A 153 7.22 -1.81 -4.57
CA MET A 153 6.67 -2.62 -3.48
C MET A 153 7.78 -3.43 -2.77
N GLN A 154 8.65 -4.09 -3.54
CA GLN A 154 9.80 -4.80 -2.99
C GLN A 154 10.71 -3.86 -2.22
N LYS A 155 11.04 -2.69 -2.78
CA LYS A 155 11.90 -1.72 -2.10
C LYS A 155 11.30 -1.27 -0.76
N ILE A 156 10.00 -0.96 -0.68
CA ILE A 156 9.31 -0.64 0.58
C ILE A 156 9.50 -1.76 1.61
N SER A 157 9.26 -3.02 1.20
CA SER A 157 9.44 -4.18 2.08
C SER A 157 10.87 -4.32 2.60
N HIS A 158 11.87 -4.07 1.74
CA HIS A 158 13.28 -4.08 2.16
C HIS A 158 13.58 -2.95 3.13
N THR A 159 13.11 -1.72 2.86
CA THR A 159 13.26 -0.57 3.75
C THR A 159 12.66 -0.85 5.13
N MET A 160 11.43 -1.38 5.18
CA MET A 160 10.77 -1.76 6.43
C MET A 160 11.62 -2.77 7.21
N THR A 161 12.12 -3.81 6.53
CA THR A 161 12.95 -4.85 7.16
C THR A 161 14.25 -4.27 7.73
N CYS A 162 14.96 -3.43 6.97
CA CYS A 162 16.18 -2.77 7.42
C CYS A 162 15.94 -1.91 8.67
N ILE A 163 14.87 -1.11 8.68
CA ILE A 163 14.56 -0.22 9.81
C ILE A 163 14.11 -1.03 11.02
N MET A 164 13.28 -2.06 10.85
CA MET A 164 12.88 -2.95 11.94
C MET A 164 14.08 -3.63 12.59
N GLN A 165 15.03 -4.13 11.80
CA GLN A 165 16.26 -4.72 12.32
C GLN A 165 17.09 -3.71 13.12
N GLY A 166 17.21 -2.48 12.62
CA GLY A 166 17.83 -1.38 13.37
C GLY A 166 17.15 -1.10 14.71
N GLN A 167 15.82 -1.01 14.71
CA GLN A 167 15.00 -0.78 15.92
C GLN A 167 15.08 -1.92 16.94
N ILE A 168 15.22 -3.17 16.49
CA ILE A 168 15.41 -4.34 17.37
C ILE A 168 16.76 -4.26 18.09
N MET A 169 17.79 -3.79 17.40
CA MET A 169 19.14 -3.65 17.97
C MET A 169 19.24 -2.42 18.89
N ASP A 170 18.53 -1.34 18.57
CA ASP A 170 18.42 -0.13 19.40
C ASP A 170 16.99 0.46 19.33
N PRO A 171 16.20 0.41 20.42
CA PRO A 171 14.88 1.03 20.46
C PRO A 171 14.88 2.56 20.20
N ASN A 172 16.02 3.22 20.39
CA ASN A 172 16.23 4.63 20.06
C ASN A 172 16.83 4.83 18.67
N TYR A 173 16.84 3.80 17.81
CA TYR A 173 17.47 3.83 16.48
C TYR A 173 17.12 5.14 15.78
N PRO A 174 18.09 6.06 15.69
CA PRO A 174 17.76 7.42 15.35
C PRO A 174 17.54 7.49 13.84
N LEU A 175 16.26 7.54 13.44
CA LEU A 175 15.86 7.90 12.08
C LEU A 175 16.47 9.26 11.65
N SER A 176 16.85 10.09 12.64
CA SER A 176 17.50 11.40 12.47
C SER A 176 19.00 11.43 12.82
N GLY A 177 19.66 10.29 13.04
CA GLY A 177 21.02 10.27 13.60
C GLY A 177 21.77 8.95 13.49
N VAL A 178 21.59 8.22 12.39
CA VAL A 178 22.36 7.00 12.09
C VAL A 178 23.85 7.30 12.23
N ILE A 179 24.59 6.42 12.93
CA ILE A 179 26.05 6.54 13.05
C ILE A 179 26.67 6.60 11.63
N PRO A 180 27.72 7.40 11.41
CA PRO A 180 28.25 7.65 10.06
C PRO A 180 28.54 6.39 9.25
N GLU A 181 28.93 5.30 9.90
CA GLU A 181 29.27 4.01 9.30
C GLU A 181 28.04 3.27 8.74
N GLU A 182 26.86 3.45 9.33
CA GLU A 182 25.61 2.81 8.88
C GLU A 182 24.77 3.74 7.99
N LYS A 183 25.06 5.03 8.01
CA LYS A 183 24.29 6.05 7.30
C LYS A 183 24.21 5.76 5.80
N GLU A 184 25.31 5.36 5.17
CA GLU A 184 25.32 5.02 3.75
C GLU A 184 24.43 3.82 3.44
N CYS A 185 24.41 2.81 4.32
CA CYS A 185 23.56 1.64 4.18
C CYS A 185 22.07 1.99 4.33
N VAL A 186 21.71 2.80 5.33
CA VAL A 186 20.32 3.25 5.53
C VAL A 186 19.87 4.13 4.37
N GLU A 187 20.69 5.10 3.97
CA GLU A 187 20.37 6.04 2.89
C GLU A 187 20.21 5.33 1.53
N ALA A 188 21.01 4.29 1.26
CA ALA A 188 20.85 3.44 0.09
C ALA A 188 19.55 2.63 0.11
N ASN A 189 18.97 2.42 1.30
CA ASN A 189 17.77 1.62 1.50
C ASN A 189 16.47 2.43 1.58
N LEU A 190 16.53 3.76 1.68
CA LEU A 190 15.32 4.60 1.64
C LEU A 190 14.60 4.52 0.29
N CYS A 191 13.28 4.66 0.33
CA CYS A 191 12.40 4.70 -0.83
C CYS A 191 12.55 6.01 -1.60
N ARG A 192 12.48 7.16 -0.91
CA ARG A 192 12.61 8.51 -1.49
C ARG A 192 11.70 8.76 -2.70
N TYR A 193 10.49 8.22 -2.65
CA TYR A 193 9.53 8.40 -3.73
C TYR A 193 9.03 9.84 -3.82
N ASN A 194 8.62 10.21 -5.03
CA ASN A 194 8.10 11.53 -5.32
C ASN A 194 6.86 11.42 -6.23
N ARG A 195 6.19 12.54 -6.45
CA ARG A 195 4.94 12.58 -7.24
C ARG A 195 5.15 12.65 -8.75
N LYS A 196 6.36 12.45 -9.28
CA LYS A 196 6.63 12.66 -10.72
C LYS A 196 5.72 11.79 -11.61
N LYS A 197 5.65 10.48 -11.33
CA LYS A 197 4.78 9.56 -12.08
C LYS A 197 3.30 9.87 -11.90
N PHE A 198 2.87 10.19 -10.69
CA PHE A 198 1.50 10.63 -10.41
C PHE A 198 1.08 11.82 -11.29
N HIS A 199 1.93 12.85 -11.40
CA HIS A 199 1.65 14.01 -12.25
C HIS A 199 1.70 13.65 -13.73
N GLN A 200 2.66 12.83 -14.14
CA GLN A 200 2.79 12.41 -15.53
C GLN A 200 1.55 11.63 -16.01
N ILE A 201 1.03 10.70 -15.19
CA ILE A 201 -0.21 10.00 -15.50
C ILE A 201 -1.39 10.97 -15.56
N GLY A 202 -1.44 11.98 -14.69
CA GLY A 202 -2.45 13.04 -14.75
C GLY A 202 -2.43 13.81 -16.07
N MET A 203 -1.23 14.18 -16.54
CA MET A 203 -1.07 14.83 -17.85
C MET A 203 -1.49 13.93 -19.00
N ASP A 204 -1.18 12.62 -18.93
CA ASP A 204 -1.60 11.65 -19.94
C ASP A 204 -3.13 11.52 -20.02
N ILE A 205 -3.83 11.58 -18.89
CA ILE A 205 -5.31 11.63 -18.86
C ILE A 205 -5.82 12.90 -19.52
N ASP A 206 -5.26 14.06 -19.16
CA ASP A 206 -5.65 15.34 -19.76
C ASP A 206 -5.45 15.32 -21.28
N TRP A 207 -4.37 14.72 -21.77
CA TRP A 207 -4.13 14.57 -23.20
C TRP A 207 -5.10 13.60 -23.88
N LEU A 208 -5.40 12.44 -23.29
CA LEU A 208 -6.39 11.50 -23.83
C LEU A 208 -7.80 12.12 -23.94
N LEU A 209 -8.17 13.01 -23.03
CA LEU A 209 -9.44 13.73 -23.08
C LEU A 209 -9.52 14.75 -24.23
N ASN A 210 -8.37 15.20 -24.75
CA ASN A 210 -8.29 16.24 -25.79
C ASN A 210 -7.84 15.69 -27.16
N ASP A 211 -7.22 14.52 -27.20
CA ASP A 211 -6.69 13.88 -28.41
C ASP A 211 -6.83 12.35 -28.32
N GLU A 212 -7.79 11.80 -29.07
CA GLU A 212 -8.04 10.35 -29.15
C GLU A 212 -6.87 9.55 -29.74
N TYR A 213 -5.91 10.21 -30.41
CA TYR A 213 -4.72 9.56 -30.97
C TYR A 213 -3.53 9.57 -30.00
N TYR A 214 -3.64 10.24 -28.85
CA TYR A 214 -2.58 10.26 -27.86
C TYR A 214 -2.33 8.87 -27.29
N CYS A 215 -1.05 8.50 -27.16
CA CYS A 215 -0.64 7.20 -26.62
C CYS A 215 0.16 7.41 -25.33
N SER A 216 -0.45 7.08 -24.19
CA SER A 216 0.24 7.11 -22.89
C SER A 216 1.32 6.03 -22.82
N SER A 217 2.50 6.40 -22.29
CA SER A 217 3.59 5.44 -22.03
C SER A 217 3.29 4.42 -20.92
N PHE A 218 2.23 4.66 -20.15
CA PHE A 218 1.75 3.76 -19.09
C PHE A 218 0.76 2.71 -19.60
N LEU A 219 0.27 2.87 -20.83
CA LEU A 219 -0.59 1.90 -21.50
C LEU A 219 0.24 1.03 -22.44
N LYS A 220 -0.23 -0.19 -22.71
CA LYS A 220 0.31 -1.00 -23.80
C LYS A 220 0.07 -0.28 -25.11
N SER A 221 1.09 -0.24 -25.96
CA SER A 221 0.90 0.15 -27.36
C SER A 221 0.00 -0.90 -28.00
N GLU A 222 -1.15 -0.48 -28.54
CA GLU A 222 -1.92 -1.37 -29.41
C GLU A 222 -1.01 -1.81 -30.56
N VAL A 223 -0.78 -3.13 -30.67
CA VAL A 223 -0.21 -3.70 -31.89
C VAL A 223 -1.28 -3.53 -32.95
N ARG A 224 -1.18 -2.46 -33.74
CA ARG A 224 -2.00 -2.26 -34.93
C ARG A 224 -1.79 -3.38 -35.95
#